data_AF-A0A0W8D4D4-F1
#
_entry.id   AF-A0A0W8D4D4-F1
#
_cell.length_a   1.000
_cell.length_b   1.000
_cell.length_c   1.000
_cell.angle_alpha   90.00
_cell.angle_beta   90.00
_cell.angle_gamma   90.00
#
_symmetry.space_group_name_H-M   'P 1'
#
loop_
_entity.id
_entity.type
_entity.pdbx_description
1 polymer ?
#
loop_
_entity_poly.entity_id
_entity_poly.type
_entity_poly.pdbx_seq_one_letter_code
_entity_poly.pdbx_strand_id
1 'polypeptide(L)'
;MLYDDATVLRIIRAARDELNWREIATTNGVKLRTAYSWVAAAHAAEDWENPPRLLRGGRRNTKIQDVHIDYLLGLLDDNCYLTLVEMVDALEARFGVRVTHQTVKRHVDARMYTMKQTHRDNNYRNLPHNKQLRQDYAIKLLSYKSQDLLVHEAITPELCRKCALHTVKFHAAAIQLQDMPVGQ
;
A
#
# COMPACT_ATOMS: atom_id res chain seq x y z
N MET A 1 14.75 -19.28 -20.37
CA MET A 1 15.76 -18.64 -21.23
C MET A 1 16.66 -19.75 -21.75
N LEU A 2 17.02 -19.77 -23.04
CA LEU A 2 17.78 -20.89 -23.63
C LEU A 2 19.28 -20.88 -23.30
N TYR A 3 19.78 -19.76 -22.75
CA TYR A 3 21.17 -19.56 -22.35
C TYR A 3 21.19 -19.02 -20.92
N ASP A 4 22.24 -19.35 -20.17
CA ASP A 4 22.46 -18.89 -18.80
C ASP A 4 22.96 -17.44 -18.76
N ASP A 5 22.63 -16.72 -17.69
CA ASP A 5 22.98 -15.30 -17.54
C ASP A 5 24.50 -15.07 -17.52
N ALA A 6 25.30 -16.04 -17.06
CA ALA A 6 26.75 -15.92 -17.04
C ALA A 6 27.35 -15.93 -18.46
N THR A 7 26.84 -16.77 -19.36
CA THR A 7 27.22 -16.76 -20.78
C THR A 7 26.83 -15.44 -21.45
N VAL A 8 25.65 -14.91 -21.17
CA VAL A 8 25.21 -13.61 -21.72
C VAL A 8 26.14 -12.48 -21.27
N LEU A 9 26.44 -12.40 -19.97
CA LEU A 9 27.33 -11.39 -19.42
C LEU A 9 28.77 -11.52 -19.91
N ARG A 10 29.26 -12.75 -20.13
CA ARG A 10 30.60 -12.97 -20.70
C ARG A 10 30.73 -12.37 -22.09
N ILE A 11 29.71 -12.52 -22.93
CA ILE A 11 29.69 -11.96 -24.30
C ILE A 11 29.56 -10.43 -24.26
N ILE A 12 28.72 -9.89 -23.37
CA ILE A 12 28.50 -8.44 -23.24
C ILE A 12 29.73 -7.72 -22.69
N ARG A 13 30.35 -8.25 -21.63
CA ARG A 13 31.59 -7.70 -21.06
C ARG A 13 32.74 -7.75 -22.07
N ALA A 14 32.84 -8.84 -22.83
CA ALA A 14 33.82 -8.90 -23.92
C ALA A 14 33.58 -7.83 -24.98
N ALA A 15 32.32 -7.48 -25.29
CA ALA A 15 32.03 -6.38 -26.20
C ALA A 15 32.37 -5.00 -25.61
N ARG A 16 32.17 -4.81 -24.30
CA ARG A 16 32.59 -3.59 -23.59
C ARG A 16 34.10 -3.41 -23.61
N ASP A 17 34.84 -4.49 -23.35
CA ASP A 17 36.29 -4.49 -23.25
C ASP A 17 36.98 -4.60 -24.64
N GLU A 18 36.22 -4.34 -25.73
CA GLU A 18 36.67 -4.38 -27.14
C GLU A 18 37.30 -5.72 -27.59
N LEU A 19 36.97 -6.82 -26.89
CA LEU A 19 37.41 -8.17 -27.22
C LEU A 19 36.53 -8.79 -28.31
N ASN A 20 37.00 -9.91 -28.88
CA ASN A 20 36.27 -10.65 -29.92
C ASN A 20 35.08 -11.44 -29.35
N TRP A 21 34.02 -10.73 -28.98
CA TRP A 21 32.78 -11.30 -28.43
C TRP A 21 32.08 -12.28 -29.38
N ARG A 22 32.33 -12.18 -30.70
CA ARG A 22 31.78 -13.12 -31.71
C ARG A 22 32.34 -14.52 -31.53
N GLU A 23 33.65 -14.60 -31.29
CA GLU A 23 34.34 -15.86 -31.04
C GLU A 23 33.89 -16.50 -29.71
N ILE A 24 33.74 -15.67 -28.68
CA ILE A 24 33.18 -16.09 -27.39
C ILE A 24 31.76 -16.62 -27.58
N ALA A 25 30.92 -15.96 -28.37
CA ALA A 25 29.57 -16.44 -28.67
C ALA A 25 29.57 -17.80 -29.37
N THR A 26 30.43 -18.00 -30.38
CA THR A 26 30.54 -19.29 -31.07
C THR A 26 31.03 -20.41 -30.16
N THR A 27 32.02 -20.15 -29.31
CA THR A 27 32.57 -21.12 -28.36
C THR A 27 31.55 -21.54 -27.30
N ASN A 28 30.67 -20.62 -26.88
CA ASN A 28 29.59 -20.92 -25.94
C ASN A 28 28.30 -21.42 -26.65
N GLY A 29 28.35 -21.74 -27.96
CA GLY A 29 27.20 -22.29 -28.70
C GLY A 29 26.04 -21.29 -28.91
N VAL A 30 26.30 -19.99 -28.76
CA VAL A 30 25.30 -18.94 -28.95
C VAL A 30 25.25 -18.54 -30.42
N LYS A 31 24.04 -18.49 -30.99
CA LYS A 31 23.85 -17.98 -32.36
C LYS A 31 24.32 -16.52 -32.45
N LEU A 32 25.16 -16.20 -33.43
CA LEU A 32 25.75 -14.86 -33.60
C LEU A 32 24.70 -13.74 -33.66
N ARG A 33 23.54 -13.95 -34.31
CA ARG A 33 22.45 -12.96 -34.36
C ARG A 33 21.86 -12.67 -32.97
N THR A 34 21.80 -13.68 -32.10
CA THR A 34 21.33 -13.53 -30.72
C THR A 34 22.35 -12.76 -29.89
N ALA A 35 23.63 -13.13 -29.98
CA ALA A 35 24.73 -12.41 -29.32
C ALA A 35 24.80 -10.95 -29.76
N TYR A 36 24.67 -10.69 -31.07
CA TYR A 36 24.60 -9.33 -31.62
C TYR A 36 23.43 -8.54 -31.02
N SER A 37 22.24 -9.14 -30.94
CA SER A 37 21.07 -8.47 -30.33
C SER A 37 21.30 -8.10 -28.87
N TRP A 38 22.06 -8.91 -28.12
CA TRP A 38 22.40 -8.59 -26.73
C TRP A 38 23.40 -7.44 -26.64
N VAL A 39 24.47 -7.49 -27.43
CA VAL A 39 25.48 -6.42 -27.49
C VAL A 39 24.84 -5.09 -27.94
N ALA A 40 23.98 -5.13 -28.97
CA ALA A 40 23.26 -3.94 -29.44
C ALA A 40 22.31 -3.38 -28.38
N ALA A 41 21.62 -4.23 -27.61
CA ALA A 41 20.75 -3.80 -26.53
C ALA A 41 21.55 -3.23 -25.33
N ALA A 42 22.69 -3.82 -24.98
CA ALA A 42 23.60 -3.32 -23.96
C ALA A 42 24.16 -1.94 -24.35
N HIS A 43 24.57 -1.76 -25.61
CA HIS A 43 24.97 -0.47 -26.14
C HIS A 43 23.84 0.57 -26.07
N ALA A 44 22.61 0.20 -26.47
CA ALA A 44 21.48 1.12 -26.48
C ALA A 44 21.01 1.55 -25.08
N ALA A 45 21.17 0.69 -24.07
CA ALA A 45 20.80 0.95 -22.69
C ALA A 45 21.98 1.48 -21.82
N GLU A 46 23.19 1.52 -22.38
CA GLU A 46 24.45 1.76 -21.65
C GLU A 46 24.65 0.83 -20.43
N ASP A 47 24.04 -0.35 -20.47
CA ASP A 47 24.07 -1.34 -19.39
C ASP A 47 24.83 -2.60 -19.82
N TRP A 48 26.03 -2.75 -19.27
CA TRP A 48 26.96 -3.84 -19.57
C TRP A 48 27.01 -4.92 -18.49
N GLU A 49 26.36 -4.67 -17.35
CA GLU A 49 26.45 -5.51 -16.17
C GLU A 49 25.17 -6.34 -15.96
N ASN A 50 24.08 -5.97 -16.62
CA ASN A 50 22.86 -6.75 -16.62
C ASN A 50 22.61 -7.40 -17.99
N PRO A 51 22.14 -8.67 -18.02
CA PRO A 51 21.71 -9.27 -19.26
C PRO A 51 20.52 -8.48 -19.83
N PRO A 52 20.53 -8.12 -21.14
CA PRO A 52 19.49 -7.35 -21.77
C PRO A 52 18.23 -8.22 -21.88
N ARG A 53 17.40 -8.15 -20.84
CA ARG A 53 16.10 -8.80 -20.78
C ARG A 53 15.11 -7.91 -21.51
N LEU A 54 14.89 -8.19 -22.78
CA LEU A 54 13.68 -7.68 -23.44
C LEU A 54 12.48 -8.29 -22.71
N LEU A 55 11.74 -7.45 -21.97
CA LEU A 55 10.50 -7.84 -21.32
C LEU A 55 9.57 -8.40 -22.39
N ARG A 56 9.34 -9.70 -22.32
CA ARG A 56 8.56 -10.41 -23.34
C ARG A 56 7.08 -10.27 -23.00
N GLY A 57 6.37 -9.48 -23.80
CA GLY A 57 4.97 -9.21 -23.56
C GLY A 57 4.72 -8.19 -22.45
N GLY A 58 3.44 -7.93 -22.19
CA GLY A 58 2.97 -6.94 -21.23
C GLY A 58 1.45 -6.86 -21.29
N ARG A 59 0.83 -6.13 -20.35
CA ARG A 59 -0.61 -5.89 -20.39
C ARG A 59 -0.96 -5.10 -21.65
N ARG A 60 -1.61 -5.75 -22.61
CA ARG A 60 -2.17 -5.10 -23.82
C ARG A 60 -3.69 -5.10 -23.69
N ASN A 61 -4.34 -3.99 -24.08
CA ASN A 61 -5.79 -3.84 -24.12
C ASN A 61 -6.51 -4.08 -22.78
N THR A 62 -5.97 -3.59 -21.67
CA THR A 62 -6.66 -3.65 -20.37
C THR A 62 -7.92 -2.79 -20.42
N LYS A 63 -9.09 -3.36 -20.11
CA LYS A 63 -10.38 -2.64 -20.10
C LYS A 63 -10.41 -1.46 -19.13
N ILE A 64 -9.71 -1.60 -18.00
CA ILE A 64 -9.59 -0.55 -17.00
C ILE A 64 -8.31 0.25 -17.29
N GLN A 65 -8.50 1.53 -17.55
CA GLN A 65 -7.46 2.53 -17.72
C GLN A 65 -7.32 3.37 -16.44
N ASP A 66 -6.23 4.13 -16.32
CA ASP A 66 -5.98 4.96 -15.14
C ASP A 66 -7.09 5.99 -14.90
N VAL A 67 -7.65 6.57 -15.96
CA VAL A 67 -8.81 7.50 -15.87
C VAL A 67 -10.03 6.88 -15.19
N HIS A 68 -10.27 5.58 -15.39
CA HIS A 68 -11.38 4.88 -14.73
C HIS A 68 -11.11 4.72 -13.23
N ILE A 69 -9.85 4.48 -12.87
CA ILE A 69 -9.44 4.32 -11.47
C ILE A 69 -9.46 5.66 -10.75
N ASP A 70 -8.92 6.71 -11.35
CA ASP A 70 -8.91 8.04 -10.75
C ASP A 70 -10.34 8.53 -10.48
N TYR A 71 -11.29 8.23 -11.38
CA TYR A 71 -12.71 8.48 -11.11
C TYR A 71 -13.24 7.72 -9.90
N LEU A 72 -12.97 6.41 -9.81
CA LEU A 72 -13.42 5.58 -8.71
C LEU A 72 -12.82 6.00 -7.37
N LEU A 73 -11.57 6.44 -7.37
CA LEU A 73 -10.92 6.96 -6.18
C LEU A 73 -11.56 8.28 -5.73
N GLY A 74 -11.90 9.18 -6.66
CA GLY A 74 -12.67 10.38 -6.33
C GLY A 74 -14.02 10.06 -5.68
N LEU A 75 -14.75 9.04 -6.17
CA LEU A 75 -15.98 8.60 -5.52
C LEU A 75 -15.76 8.04 -4.11
N LEU A 76 -14.63 7.38 -3.87
CA LEU A 76 -14.25 6.88 -2.54
C LEU A 76 -13.84 7.99 -1.58
N ASP A 77 -13.20 9.04 -2.10
CA ASP A 77 -12.83 10.23 -1.32
C ASP A 77 -14.10 10.98 -0.85
N ASP A 78 -15.14 11.04 -1.70
CA ASP A 78 -16.44 11.62 -1.35
C ASP A 78 -17.27 10.69 -0.43
N ASN A 79 -17.24 9.37 -0.69
CA ASN A 79 -18.01 8.38 0.05
C ASN A 79 -17.22 7.08 0.25
N CYS A 80 -16.60 6.94 1.43
CA CYS A 80 -15.81 5.75 1.78
C CYS A 80 -16.66 4.48 2.02
N TYR A 81 -18.00 4.57 2.00
CA TYR A 81 -18.91 3.42 2.09
C TYR A 81 -19.26 2.81 0.74
N LEU A 82 -18.76 3.38 -0.36
CA LEU A 82 -19.02 2.88 -1.70
C LEU A 82 -18.59 1.41 -1.83
N THR A 83 -19.54 0.57 -2.22
CA THR A 83 -19.31 -0.86 -2.38
C THR A 83 -18.69 -1.15 -3.75
N LEU A 84 -18.00 -2.29 -3.86
CA LEU A 84 -17.42 -2.73 -5.14
C LEU A 84 -18.49 -2.95 -6.23
N VAL A 85 -19.73 -3.25 -5.86
CA VAL A 85 -20.84 -3.40 -6.81
C VAL A 85 -21.24 -2.03 -7.37
N GLU A 86 -21.44 -1.05 -6.50
CA GLU A 86 -21.75 0.32 -6.91
C GLU A 86 -20.61 0.94 -7.75
N MET A 87 -19.35 0.59 -7.46
CA MET A 87 -18.21 1.01 -8.29
C MET A 87 -18.26 0.42 -9.70
N VAL A 88 -18.69 -0.84 -9.84
CA VAL A 88 -18.88 -1.45 -11.16
C VAL A 88 -20.01 -0.76 -11.91
N ASP A 89 -21.14 -0.52 -11.25
CA ASP A 89 -22.29 0.17 -11.83
C ASP A 89 -21.91 1.61 -12.26
N ALA A 90 -21.11 2.31 -11.46
CA ALA A 90 -20.61 3.64 -11.77
C ALA A 90 -19.68 3.64 -13.00
N LEU A 91 -18.85 2.60 -13.18
CA LEU A 91 -18.02 2.44 -14.38
C LEU A 91 -18.85 2.12 -15.62
N GLU A 92 -19.86 1.26 -15.50
CA GLU A 92 -20.76 0.92 -16.59
C GLU A 92 -21.58 2.15 -17.01
N ALA A 93 -22.13 2.89 -16.05
CA ALA A 93 -22.93 4.09 -16.31
C ALA A 93 -22.12 5.22 -16.95
N ARG A 94 -20.89 5.48 -16.49
CA ARG A 94 -20.09 6.62 -16.96
C ARG A 94 -19.27 6.32 -18.22
N PHE A 95 -18.70 5.12 -18.33
CA PHE A 95 -17.74 4.77 -19.37
C PHE A 95 -18.21 3.60 -20.26
N GLY A 96 -19.34 2.96 -19.97
CA GLY A 96 -19.78 1.74 -20.67
C GLY A 96 -18.89 0.53 -20.38
N VAL A 97 -18.08 0.58 -19.32
CA VAL A 97 -17.06 -0.43 -19.03
C VAL A 97 -17.65 -1.53 -18.16
N ARG A 98 -17.89 -2.69 -18.78
CA ARG A 98 -18.42 -3.87 -18.09
C ARG A 98 -17.28 -4.74 -17.57
N VAL A 99 -17.14 -4.78 -16.24
CA VAL A 99 -16.10 -5.51 -15.50
C VAL A 99 -16.67 -6.20 -14.27
N THR A 100 -15.95 -7.18 -13.73
CA THR A 100 -16.34 -7.82 -12.47
C THR A 100 -15.87 -6.99 -11.27
N HIS A 101 -16.58 -7.09 -10.13
CA HIS A 101 -16.17 -6.43 -8.88
C HIS A 101 -14.74 -6.81 -8.46
N GLN A 102 -14.31 -8.06 -8.70
CA GLN A 102 -12.94 -8.50 -8.44
C GLN A 102 -11.91 -7.76 -9.29
N THR A 103 -12.27 -7.36 -10.51
CA THR A 103 -11.39 -6.55 -11.37
C THR A 103 -11.22 -5.16 -10.77
N VAL A 104 -12.31 -4.50 -10.37
CA VAL A 104 -12.26 -3.20 -9.69
C VAL A 104 -11.41 -3.28 -8.43
N LYS A 105 -11.67 -4.28 -7.57
CA LYS A 105 -10.89 -4.51 -6.34
C LYS A 105 -9.39 -4.57 -6.61
N ARG A 106 -8.95 -5.41 -7.57
CA ARG A 106 -7.52 -5.57 -7.90
C ARG A 106 -6.87 -4.26 -8.33
N HIS A 107 -7.60 -3.41 -9.06
CA HIS A 107 -7.06 -2.12 -9.50
C HIS A 107 -7.02 -1.08 -8.38
N VAL A 108 -8.03 -1.07 -7.50
CA VAL A 108 -8.06 -0.20 -6.31
C VAL A 108 -6.95 -0.61 -5.33
N ASP A 109 -6.82 -1.90 -5.04
CA ASP A 109 -5.73 -2.44 -4.20
C ASP A 109 -4.35 -2.08 -4.78
N ALA A 110 -4.19 -2.12 -6.12
CA ALA A 110 -2.94 -1.76 -6.78
C ALA A 110 -2.57 -0.27 -6.64
N ARG A 111 -3.54 0.59 -6.30
CA ARG A 111 -3.30 2.00 -5.93
C ARG A 111 -3.05 2.17 -4.43
N MET A 112 -2.73 1.09 -3.71
CA MET A 112 -2.41 1.08 -2.28
C MET A 112 -3.57 1.51 -1.38
N TYR A 113 -4.80 1.48 -1.87
CA TYR A 113 -5.98 1.66 -1.03
C TYR A 113 -6.19 0.42 -0.16
N THR A 114 -6.31 0.64 1.15
CA THR A 114 -6.60 -0.42 2.12
C THR A 114 -7.95 -0.16 2.75
N MET A 115 -8.86 -1.12 2.64
CA MET A 115 -10.13 -1.07 3.35
C MET A 115 -9.87 -1.23 4.85
N LYS A 116 -10.27 -0.23 5.63
CA LYS A 116 -10.32 -0.31 7.09
C LYS A 116 -11.78 -0.38 7.52
N GLN A 117 -12.02 -1.05 8.65
CA GLN A 117 -13.34 -1.01 9.26
C GLN A 117 -13.66 0.43 9.66
N THR A 118 -14.65 1.02 8.99
CA THR A 118 -15.17 2.34 9.34
C THR A 118 -16.30 2.17 10.33
N HIS A 119 -16.23 2.88 11.46
CA HIS A 119 -17.33 2.91 12.41
C HIS A 119 -18.36 3.93 11.91
N ARG A 120 -19.46 3.42 11.34
CA ARG A 120 -20.58 4.23 10.81
C ARG A 120 -21.22 5.11 11.89
N ASP A 121 -21.28 4.62 13.12
CA ASP A 121 -21.85 5.35 14.24
C ASP A 121 -20.80 6.08 15.05
N ASN A 122 -20.62 7.35 14.70
CA ASN A 122 -20.05 8.35 15.59
C ASN A 122 -20.86 8.43 16.93
N ASN A 123 -22.20 8.29 16.84
CA ASN A 123 -23.09 8.36 18.00
C ASN A 123 -22.97 7.20 18.98
N TYR A 124 -22.39 6.05 18.60
CA TYR A 124 -22.20 4.94 19.54
C TYR A 124 -21.39 5.38 20.76
N ARG A 125 -20.34 6.20 20.57
CA ARG A 125 -19.52 6.72 21.69
C ARG A 125 -20.31 7.65 22.63
N ASN A 126 -21.32 8.33 22.11
CA ASN A 126 -22.10 9.33 22.82
C ASN A 126 -23.48 8.84 23.27
N LEU A 127 -23.79 7.53 23.11
CA LEU A 127 -24.97 6.93 23.73
C LEU A 127 -24.95 7.14 25.26
N PRO A 128 -26.11 7.42 25.89
CA PRO A 128 -26.18 7.69 27.33
C PRO A 128 -25.52 6.61 28.19
N HIS A 129 -25.76 5.33 27.88
CA HIS A 129 -25.13 4.21 28.58
C HIS A 129 -23.60 4.21 28.44
N ASN A 130 -23.07 4.50 27.25
CA ASN A 130 -21.62 4.52 27.01
C ASN A 130 -20.94 5.75 27.65
N LYS A 131 -21.65 6.87 27.78
CA LYS A 131 -21.19 8.01 28.59
C LYS A 131 -21.02 7.61 30.05
N GLN A 132 -22.00 6.90 30.61
CA GLN A 132 -21.94 6.40 31.98
C GLN A 132 -20.76 5.44 32.19
N LEU A 133 -20.59 4.46 31.31
CA LEU A 133 -19.46 3.53 31.38
C LEU A 133 -18.10 4.26 31.33
N ARG A 134 -17.97 5.31 30.51
CA ARG A 134 -16.76 6.13 30.43
C ARG A 134 -16.52 6.93 31.71
N GLN A 135 -17.57 7.50 32.30
CA GLN A 135 -17.50 8.21 33.57
C GLN A 135 -17.06 7.26 34.69
N ASP A 136 -17.72 6.11 34.82
CA ASP A 136 -17.43 5.12 35.87
C ASP A 136 -15.99 4.61 35.77
N TYR A 137 -15.52 4.35 34.55
CA TYR A 137 -14.13 3.98 34.32
C TYR A 137 -13.15 5.10 34.71
N ALA A 138 -13.43 6.35 34.32
CA ALA A 138 -12.55 7.48 34.64
C ALA A 138 -12.46 7.73 36.16
N ILE A 139 -13.59 7.63 36.88
CA ILE A 139 -13.65 7.73 38.34
C ILE A 139 -12.84 6.60 38.97
N LYS A 140 -13.03 5.35 38.53
CA LYS A 140 -12.30 4.18 39.02
C LYS A 140 -10.79 4.28 38.76
N LEU A 141 -10.40 4.78 37.60
CA LEU A 141 -8.99 5.00 37.26
C LEU A 141 -8.36 6.08 38.16
N LEU A 142 -9.09 7.16 38.44
CA LEU A 142 -8.62 8.23 39.33
C LEU A 142 -8.53 7.77 40.78
N SER A 143 -9.46 6.94 41.26
CA SER A 143 -9.38 6.38 42.61
C SER A 143 -8.15 5.47 42.76
N TYR A 144 -7.87 4.61 41.80
CA TYR A 144 -6.64 3.79 41.81
C TYR A 144 -5.36 4.63 41.74
N LYS A 145 -5.36 5.72 40.96
CA LYS A 145 -4.23 6.68 40.95
C LYS A 145 -4.03 7.35 42.30
N SER A 146 -5.11 7.76 42.96
CA SER A 146 -5.03 8.40 44.29
C SER A 146 -4.53 7.47 45.38
N GLN A 147 -4.69 6.15 45.19
CA GLN A 147 -4.26 5.11 46.11
C GLN A 147 -2.88 4.54 45.74
N ASP A 148 -2.22 5.05 44.70
CA ASP A 148 -0.92 4.59 44.18
C ASP A 148 -0.89 3.10 43.79
N LEU A 149 -2.06 2.54 43.43
CA LEU A 149 -2.23 1.13 43.06
C LEU A 149 -1.89 0.83 41.58
N LEU A 150 -1.41 1.80 40.80
CA LEU A 150 -0.96 1.56 39.43
C LEU A 150 0.45 1.00 39.44
N VAL A 151 0.55 -0.33 39.29
CA VAL A 151 1.79 -1.11 39.28
C VAL A 151 2.86 -0.49 38.37
N HIS A 152 4.01 -0.19 38.96
CA HIS A 152 5.13 0.58 38.42
C HIS A 152 6.06 -0.18 37.43
N GLU A 153 5.64 -1.30 36.86
CA GLU A 153 6.61 -2.25 36.29
C GLU A 153 7.23 -1.88 34.93
N ALA A 154 6.81 -0.82 34.22
CA ALA A 154 7.44 -0.50 32.92
C ALA A 154 7.28 0.96 32.42
N ILE A 155 7.07 1.94 33.29
CA ILE A 155 6.77 3.32 32.84
C ILE A 155 7.87 4.28 33.28
N THR A 156 8.69 4.76 32.35
CA THR A 156 9.60 5.87 32.64
C THR A 156 8.78 7.14 32.97
N PRO A 157 9.27 8.04 33.84
CA PRO A 157 8.53 9.25 34.23
C PRO A 157 8.04 10.10 33.06
N GLU A 158 8.80 10.09 31.96
CA GLU A 158 8.49 10.83 30.73
C GLU A 158 7.37 10.20 29.91
N LEU A 159 7.37 8.87 29.75
CA LEU A 159 6.28 8.11 29.12
C LEU A 159 4.99 8.25 29.93
N CYS A 160 5.10 8.21 31.27
CA CYS A 160 3.98 8.43 32.17
C CYS A 160 3.37 9.83 31.98
N ARG A 161 4.20 10.88 31.95
CA ARG A 161 3.74 12.27 31.76
C ARG A 161 3.08 12.50 30.40
N LYS A 162 3.67 12.02 29.31
CA LYS A 162 3.09 12.19 27.95
C LYS A 162 1.76 11.44 27.81
N CYS A 163 1.70 10.19 28.27
CA CYS A 163 0.46 9.40 28.26
C CYS A 163 -0.60 10.00 29.19
N ALA A 164 -0.21 10.49 30.37
CA ALA A 164 -1.12 11.16 31.29
C ALA A 164 -1.68 12.45 30.68
N LEU A 165 -0.86 13.34 30.12
CA LEU A 165 -1.34 14.58 29.51
C LEU A 165 -2.28 14.32 28.32
N HIS A 166 -1.99 13.31 27.50
CA HIS A 166 -2.85 12.94 26.37
C HIS A 166 -4.21 12.36 26.84
N THR A 167 -4.22 11.52 27.86
CA THR A 167 -5.45 10.87 28.37
C THR A 167 -6.29 11.78 29.27
N VAL A 168 -5.65 12.63 30.08
CA VAL A 168 -6.31 13.54 31.03
C VAL A 168 -7.17 14.57 30.32
N LYS A 169 -6.81 14.97 29.08
CA LYS A 169 -7.64 15.86 28.25
C LYS A 169 -9.07 15.34 28.06
N PHE A 170 -9.26 14.02 28.08
CA PHE A 170 -10.55 13.37 27.87
C PHE A 170 -11.25 12.98 29.18
N HIS A 171 -10.52 12.92 30.30
CA HIS A 171 -11.10 12.55 31.60
C HIS A 171 -12.08 13.60 32.11
N ALA A 172 -11.79 14.90 31.94
CA ALA A 172 -12.71 15.96 32.32
C ALA A 172 -14.05 15.84 31.58
N ALA A 173 -14.00 15.65 30.26
CA ALA A 173 -15.18 15.44 29.43
C ALA A 173 -15.96 14.17 29.82
N ALA A 174 -15.25 13.07 30.11
CA ALA A 174 -15.87 11.82 30.57
C ALA A 174 -16.56 11.97 31.93
N ILE A 175 -15.92 12.64 32.90
CA ILE A 175 -16.49 12.88 34.23
C ILE A 175 -17.74 13.76 34.14
N GLN A 176 -17.74 14.73 33.23
CA GLN A 176 -18.86 15.64 33.02
C GLN A 176 -19.91 15.10 32.04
N LEU A 177 -19.82 13.82 31.63
CA LEU A 177 -20.72 13.16 30.67
C LEU A 177 -20.88 13.93 29.34
N GLN A 178 -19.84 14.67 28.95
CA GLN A 178 -19.82 15.43 27.70
C GLN A 178 -19.69 14.50 26.49
N ASP A 179 -20.18 14.99 25.36
CA ASP A 179 -19.94 14.35 24.07
C ASP A 179 -18.46 14.38 23.76
N MET A 180 -17.94 13.24 23.29
CA MET A 180 -16.57 13.17 22.83
C MET A 180 -16.50 13.70 21.41
N PRO A 181 -15.48 14.51 21.08
CA PRO A 181 -15.20 14.83 19.70
C PRO A 181 -14.84 13.53 18.98
N VAL A 182 -15.50 13.30 17.87
CA VAL A 182 -15.26 12.15 17.02
C VAL A 182 -14.75 12.72 15.72
N GLY A 183 -13.66 12.15 15.18
CA GLY A 183 -12.95 12.71 14.04
C GLY A 183 -13.93 13.10 12.93
N GLN A 184 -13.78 14.33 12.45
CA GLN A 184 -14.44 14.79 11.23
C GLN A 184 -14.01 13.93 10.04
#